data_AF-A0A2S6ACT5-F1
#
_entry.id   AF-A0A2S6ACT5-F1
#
_cell.length_a   1.000
_cell.length_b   1.000
_cell.length_c   1.000
_cell.angle_alpha   90.00
_cell.angle_beta   90.00
_cell.angle_gamma   90.00
#
_symmetry.space_group_name_H-M   'P 1'
#
loop_
_entity.id
_entity.type
_entity.pdbx_description
1 polymer ?
#
loop_
_entity_poly.entity_id
_entity_poly.type
_entity_poly.pdbx_seq_one_letter_code
_entity_poly.pdbx_strand_id
1 'polypeptide(L)'
;MTIVEFIEARIVEREARAEEALELEKVWRAEGYETEYDWVRFTRRGAGGTASSMYLAGAPSPAEVKRQCERLRSIVEEHDIDDDPCDAHGPGYESITCNTVLMVASVWSGHPDYQREWDIGGESRA
;
A
#
# COMPACT_ATOMS: atom_id res chain seq x y z
N MET A 1 -3.60 16.69 5.13
CA MET A 1 -3.65 15.47 4.32
C MET A 1 -3.65 15.85 2.86
N THR A 2 -2.46 15.96 2.31
CA THR A 2 -2.17 15.92 0.88
C THR A 2 -2.38 14.50 0.37
N ILE A 3 -2.30 14.33 -0.96
CA ILE A 3 -2.31 13.00 -1.57
C ILE A 3 -1.10 12.16 -1.15
N VAL A 4 0.06 12.79 -0.91
CA VAL A 4 1.30 12.12 -0.44
C VAL A 4 1.08 11.58 0.98
N GLU A 5 0.64 12.43 1.92
CA GLU A 5 0.31 12.02 3.30
C GLU A 5 -0.73 10.88 3.32
N PHE A 6 -1.70 10.90 2.39
CA PHE A 6 -2.67 9.81 2.22
C PHE A 6 -2.01 8.51 1.74
N ILE A 7 -1.21 8.53 0.67
CA ILE A 7 -0.51 7.36 0.14
C ILE A 7 0.41 6.76 1.22
N GLU A 8 1.21 7.58 1.90
CA GLU A 8 2.06 7.15 3.01
C GLU A 8 1.25 6.42 4.10
N ALA A 9 0.13 7.00 4.53
CA ALA A 9 -0.74 6.38 5.52
C ALA A 9 -1.32 5.02 5.03
N ARG A 10 -1.64 4.89 3.73
CA ARG A 10 -2.09 3.61 3.14
C ARG A 10 -0.95 2.59 3.03
N ILE A 11 0.28 3.02 2.77
CA ILE A 11 1.50 2.18 2.76
C ILE A 11 1.79 1.65 4.17
N VAL A 12 1.77 2.53 5.18
CA VAL A 12 2.01 2.17 6.59
C VAL A 12 0.96 1.16 7.10
N GLU A 13 -0.32 1.35 6.78
CA GLU A 13 -1.36 0.36 7.15
C GLU A 13 -1.15 -1.01 6.49
N ARG A 14 -0.72 -1.06 5.22
CA ARG A 14 -0.44 -2.32 4.53
C ARG A 14 0.80 -3.01 5.09
N GLU A 15 1.86 -2.25 5.40
CA GLU A 15 3.09 -2.78 5.97
C GLU A 15 2.87 -3.30 7.40
N ALA A 16 2.10 -2.60 8.24
CA ALA A 16 1.76 -3.07 9.58
C ALA A 16 1.01 -4.41 9.57
N ARG A 17 0.03 -4.58 8.66
CA ARG A 17 -0.68 -5.86 8.47
C ARG A 17 0.22 -6.97 7.92
N ALA A 18 1.22 -6.62 7.12
CA ALA A 18 2.23 -7.57 6.65
C ALA A 18 3.17 -8.02 7.79
N GLU A 19 3.60 -7.10 8.65
CA GLU A 19 4.45 -7.43 9.81
C GLU A 19 3.70 -8.32 10.82
N GLU A 20 2.43 -8.02 11.13
CA GLU A 20 1.56 -8.85 11.96
C GLU A 20 1.46 -10.29 11.41
N ALA A 21 1.30 -10.45 10.10
CA ALA A 21 1.25 -11.76 9.45
C ALA A 21 2.60 -12.52 9.46
N LEU A 22 3.73 -11.81 9.49
CA LEU A 22 5.07 -12.41 9.65
C LEU A 22 5.35 -12.83 11.09
N GLU A 23 4.90 -12.08 12.10
CA GLU A 23 4.98 -12.52 13.50
C GLU A 23 4.10 -13.73 13.77
N LEU A 24 2.88 -13.74 13.22
CA LEU A 24 1.98 -14.90 13.27
C LEU A 24 2.63 -16.15 12.64
N GLU A 25 3.37 -15.98 11.54
CA GLU A 25 4.14 -17.08 10.93
C GLU A 25 5.18 -17.67 11.87
N LYS A 26 6.00 -16.81 12.50
CA LYS A 26 7.07 -17.25 13.41
C LYS A 26 6.49 -18.10 14.56
N VAL A 27 5.33 -17.71 15.10
CA VAL A 27 4.63 -18.47 16.14
C VAL A 27 4.17 -19.83 15.62
N TRP A 28 3.42 -19.89 14.52
CA TRP A 28 2.83 -21.17 14.06
C TRP A 28 3.90 -22.14 13.56
N ARG A 29 5.00 -21.64 12.99
CA ARG A 29 6.18 -22.43 12.62
C ARG A 29 6.90 -22.98 13.86
N ALA A 30 6.98 -22.21 14.96
CA ALA A 30 7.55 -22.68 16.22
C ALA A 30 6.66 -23.72 16.93
N GLU A 31 5.33 -23.64 16.75
CA GLU A 31 4.38 -24.68 17.18
C GLU A 31 4.37 -25.94 16.28
N GLY A 32 5.21 -25.98 15.24
CA GLY A 32 5.40 -27.15 14.38
C GLY A 32 4.43 -27.27 13.20
N TYR A 33 3.75 -26.19 12.81
CA TYR A 33 2.89 -26.20 11.63
C TYR A 33 3.63 -25.74 10.37
N GLU A 34 3.39 -26.48 9.28
CA GLU A 34 3.74 -26.02 7.94
C GLU A 34 2.86 -24.81 7.57
N THR A 35 3.49 -23.79 6.97
CA THR A 35 2.81 -22.59 6.48
C THR A 35 2.73 -22.65 4.97
N GLU A 36 1.53 -22.78 4.42
CA GLU A 36 1.28 -22.85 2.99
C GLU A 36 0.81 -21.48 2.49
N TYR A 37 1.67 -20.77 1.75
CA TYR A 37 1.32 -19.49 1.11
C TYR A 37 0.57 -19.72 -0.22
N ASP A 38 -0.44 -20.59 -0.23
CA ASP A 38 -1.43 -20.63 -1.32
C ASP A 38 -2.36 -19.42 -1.17
N TRP A 39 -2.12 -18.42 -2.02
CA TRP A 39 -1.69 -17.07 -1.61
C TRP A 39 -2.72 -16.32 -0.73
N VAL A 40 -2.91 -16.82 0.51
CA VAL A 40 -3.67 -16.29 1.67
C VAL A 40 -3.88 -17.32 2.78
N ARG A 41 -4.03 -18.61 2.43
CA ARG A 41 -4.54 -19.62 3.37
C ARG A 41 -3.45 -20.04 4.35
N PHE A 42 -3.26 -19.22 5.39
CA PHE A 42 -2.61 -19.68 6.60
C PHE A 42 -3.53 -20.69 7.31
N THR A 43 -3.51 -21.93 6.81
CA THR A 43 -4.25 -23.06 7.36
C THR A 43 -3.33 -23.93 8.18
N ARG A 44 -3.45 -23.81 9.51
CA ARG A 44 -2.88 -24.78 10.45
C ARG A 44 -3.35 -26.18 10.05
N ARG A 45 -2.41 -27.05 9.65
CA ARG A 45 -2.69 -28.44 9.26
C ARG A 45 -2.18 -29.39 10.36
N GLY A 46 -3.09 -30.19 10.92
CA GLY A 46 -2.79 -31.14 11.99
C GLY A 46 -3.90 -32.16 12.15
N ALA A 47 -3.68 -33.19 12.97
CA ALA A 47 -4.50 -34.40 13.03
C ALA A 47 -5.93 -34.26 13.60
N GLY A 48 -6.48 -33.04 13.71
CA GLY A 48 -7.76 -32.79 14.37
C GLY A 48 -8.54 -31.53 13.96
N GLY A 49 -8.13 -30.78 12.94
CA GLY A 49 -8.90 -29.62 12.45
C GLY A 49 -8.09 -28.55 11.74
N THR A 50 -8.78 -27.49 11.32
CA THR A 50 -8.23 -26.33 10.59
C THR A 50 -8.58 -25.03 11.30
N ALA A 51 -7.63 -24.10 11.37
CA ALA A 51 -7.85 -22.70 11.77
C ALA A 51 -7.40 -21.76 10.62
N SER A 52 -7.91 -20.53 10.57
CA SER A 52 -7.68 -19.56 9.49
C SER A 52 -7.68 -18.13 10.01
N SER A 53 -6.89 -17.25 9.38
CA SER A 53 -6.98 -15.78 9.49
C SER A 53 -7.63 -15.16 8.23
N MET A 54 -7.65 -13.82 8.12
CA MET A 54 -8.73 -13.04 7.47
C MET A 54 -8.50 -12.54 6.02
N TYR A 55 -8.18 -13.40 5.05
CA TYR A 55 -7.96 -12.95 3.65
C TYR A 55 -8.54 -13.93 2.58
N LEU A 56 -8.32 -13.69 1.27
CA LEU A 56 -8.86 -14.52 0.15
C LEU A 56 -7.83 -15.14 -0.83
N ALA A 57 -8.07 -16.41 -1.22
CA ALA A 57 -7.33 -17.24 -2.18
C ALA A 57 -6.75 -16.50 -3.41
N GLY A 58 -5.45 -16.65 -3.72
CA GLY A 58 -4.84 -16.11 -4.93
C GLY A 58 -4.67 -14.59 -4.96
N ALA A 59 -4.65 -13.96 -3.79
CA ALA A 59 -4.14 -12.60 -3.62
C ALA A 59 -2.59 -12.62 -3.81
N PRO A 60 -1.83 -11.62 -3.32
CA PRO A 60 -0.33 -11.79 -3.10
C PRO A 60 1.04 -12.81 -0.61
N SER A 61 2.35 -13.26 -0.43
CA SER A 61 3.05 -13.42 0.86
C SER A 61 3.26 -12.04 1.52
N PRO A 62 3.26 -11.94 2.86
CA PRO A 62 3.54 -10.67 3.53
C PRO A 62 4.87 -10.03 3.12
N ALA A 63 5.89 -10.85 2.82
CA ALA A 63 7.18 -10.36 2.31
C ALA A 63 7.08 -9.70 0.92
N GLU A 64 6.13 -10.12 0.07
CA GLU A 64 5.81 -9.44 -1.18
C GLU A 64 4.98 -8.17 -0.97
N VAL A 65 4.08 -8.14 0.03
CA VAL A 65 3.39 -6.89 0.43
C VAL A 65 4.41 -5.84 0.89
N LYS A 66 5.41 -6.22 1.70
CA LYS A 66 6.49 -5.30 2.10
C LYS A 66 7.28 -4.78 0.88
N ARG A 67 7.65 -5.65 -0.07
CA ARG A 67 8.30 -5.20 -1.33
C ARG A 67 7.41 -4.29 -2.18
N GLN A 68 6.09 -4.47 -2.16
CA GLN A 68 5.16 -3.53 -2.80
C GLN A 68 5.15 -2.18 -2.06
N CYS A 69 5.10 -2.17 -0.73
CA CYS A 69 5.20 -0.94 0.08
C CYS A 69 6.51 -0.20 -0.15
N GLU A 70 7.65 -0.90 -0.14
CA GLU A 70 8.98 -0.37 -0.47
C GLU A 70 9.00 0.26 -1.88
N ARG A 71 8.44 -0.42 -2.89
CA ARG A 71 8.41 0.12 -4.25
C ARG A 71 7.44 1.30 -4.40
N LEU A 72 6.34 1.32 -3.66
CA LEU A 72 5.40 2.45 -3.66
C LEU A 72 6.02 3.70 -2.99
N ARG A 73 6.77 3.54 -1.89
CA ARG A 73 7.58 4.64 -1.32
C ARG A 73 8.56 5.19 -2.35
N SER A 74 9.36 4.33 -2.96
CA SER A 74 10.34 4.71 -4.00
C SER A 74 9.71 5.44 -5.20
N ILE A 75 8.45 5.18 -5.54
CA ILE A 75 7.74 5.90 -6.63
C ILE A 75 7.25 7.28 -6.16
N VAL A 76 6.82 7.41 -4.90
CA VAL A 76 6.44 8.71 -4.33
C VAL A 76 7.69 9.59 -4.12
N GLU A 77 8.75 9.04 -3.53
CA GLU A 77 10.03 9.73 -3.33
C GLU A 77 10.68 10.20 -4.66
N GLU A 78 10.53 9.43 -5.75
CA GLU A 78 11.01 9.81 -7.10
C GLU A 78 10.20 10.98 -7.73
N HIS A 79 9.00 11.27 -7.20
CA HIS A 79 8.05 12.28 -7.69
C HIS A 79 7.66 13.36 -6.65
N ASP A 80 8.37 13.43 -5.52
CA ASP A 80 8.23 14.44 -4.46
C ASP A 80 9.47 15.36 -4.36
N ILE A 81 10.48 15.12 -5.22
CA ILE A 81 11.70 15.93 -5.31
C ILE A 81 11.49 17.07 -6.34
N ASP A 82 11.91 18.29 -5.96
CA ASP A 82 11.81 19.58 -6.72
C ASP A 82 12.40 19.60 -8.16
N ASP A 83 12.80 18.46 -8.74
CA ASP A 83 13.43 18.30 -10.07
C ASP A 83 12.64 17.30 -10.95
N ASP A 84 11.38 16.98 -10.59
CA ASP A 84 10.48 16.12 -11.38
C ASP A 84 10.13 16.81 -12.72
N PRO A 85 10.34 16.15 -13.89
CA PRO A 85 9.87 16.66 -15.19
C PRO A 85 8.35 16.90 -15.29
N CYS A 86 7.54 16.48 -14.30
CA CYS A 86 6.14 16.89 -14.17
C CYS A 86 5.97 18.39 -13.86
N ASP A 87 6.88 19.02 -13.12
CA ASP A 87 6.84 20.47 -12.82
C ASP A 87 7.50 21.32 -13.93
N ALA A 88 7.65 20.76 -15.14
CA ALA A 88 8.16 21.45 -16.34
C ALA A 88 7.16 22.49 -16.92
N HIS A 89 6.40 23.16 -16.05
CA HIS A 89 5.48 24.24 -16.40
C HIS A 89 6.18 25.61 -16.36
N GLY A 90 6.00 26.40 -17.42
CA GLY A 90 6.58 27.74 -17.51
C GLY A 90 6.02 28.72 -16.46
N PRO A 91 6.74 29.82 -16.15
CA PRO A 91 6.34 30.75 -15.10
C PRO A 91 4.95 31.35 -15.37
N GLY A 92 3.97 30.96 -14.55
CA GLY A 92 2.56 31.35 -14.69
C GLY A 92 1.53 30.23 -14.48
N TYR A 93 1.96 28.98 -14.31
CA TYR A 93 1.11 27.88 -13.86
C TYR A 93 1.24 27.66 -12.35
N GLU A 94 0.16 27.18 -11.72
CA GLU A 94 0.19 26.60 -10.38
C GLU A 94 0.75 25.16 -10.50
N SER A 95 1.50 24.69 -9.48
CA SER A 95 2.09 23.34 -9.53
C SER A 95 0.99 22.28 -9.57
N ILE A 96 1.03 21.43 -10.60
CA ILE A 96 0.05 20.36 -10.80
C ILE A 96 0.64 19.09 -10.20
N THR A 97 -0.09 18.50 -9.26
CA THR A 97 0.28 17.23 -8.62
C THR A 97 0.67 16.18 -9.67
N CYS A 98 1.88 15.62 -9.54
CA CYS A 98 2.45 14.64 -10.45
C CYS A 98 1.45 13.50 -10.77
N ASN A 99 1.22 13.26 -12.06
CA ASN A 99 0.24 12.27 -12.52
C ASN A 99 0.59 10.84 -12.07
N THR A 100 1.87 10.51 -11.82
CA THR A 100 2.24 9.24 -11.21
C THR A 100 1.70 9.11 -9.79
N VAL A 101 1.74 10.19 -9.00
CA VAL A 101 1.23 10.23 -7.62
C VAL A 101 -0.30 10.09 -7.60
N LEU A 102 -1.00 10.77 -8.53
CA LEU A 102 -2.44 10.58 -8.75
C LEU A 102 -2.77 9.10 -9.06
N MET A 103 -2.07 8.52 -10.03
CA MET A 103 -2.25 7.11 -10.43
C MET A 103 -1.95 6.13 -9.28
N VAL A 104 -0.95 6.39 -8.44
CA VAL A 104 -0.68 5.59 -7.23
C VAL A 104 -1.81 5.72 -6.22
N ALA A 105 -2.30 6.93 -5.93
CA ALA A 105 -3.42 7.12 -5.00
C ALA A 105 -4.70 6.44 -5.48
N SER A 106 -4.95 6.42 -6.81
CA SER A 106 -6.16 5.86 -7.42
C SER A 106 -6.42 4.38 -7.05
N VAL A 107 -5.39 3.63 -6.67
CA VAL A 107 -5.45 2.27 -6.11
C VAL A 107 -6.35 2.19 -4.86
N TRP A 108 -6.53 3.31 -4.15
CA TRP A 108 -7.38 3.47 -2.99
C TRP A 108 -8.53 4.46 -3.22
N SER A 109 -8.94 4.71 -4.48
CA SER A 109 -10.07 5.61 -4.85
C SER A 109 -11.45 5.23 -4.27
N GLY A 110 -11.58 4.03 -3.70
CA GLY A 110 -12.74 3.57 -2.92
C GLY A 110 -12.61 3.72 -1.40
N HIS A 111 -11.53 4.34 -0.89
CA HIS A 111 -11.31 4.58 0.54
C HIS A 111 -12.14 5.79 1.02
N PRO A 112 -12.72 5.80 2.23
CA PRO A 112 -13.50 6.94 2.73
C PRO A 112 -12.68 8.23 2.81
N ASP A 113 -11.38 8.14 3.09
CA ASP A 113 -10.49 9.30 3.23
C ASP A 113 -9.82 9.73 1.90
N TYR A 114 -10.20 9.12 0.76
CA TYR A 114 -9.72 9.52 -0.56
C TYR A 114 -10.49 10.75 -1.06
N GLN A 115 -9.78 11.81 -1.46
CA GLN A 115 -10.39 13.03 -1.98
C GLN A 115 -10.19 13.13 -3.49
N ARG A 116 -11.29 13.04 -4.25
CA ARG A 116 -11.28 13.21 -5.71
C ARG A 116 -10.82 14.60 -6.17
N GLU A 117 -10.78 15.57 -5.29
CA GLU A 117 -10.30 16.93 -5.57
C GLU A 117 -8.77 16.95 -5.83
N TRP A 118 -8.03 15.95 -5.34
CA TRP A 118 -6.62 15.76 -5.71
C TRP A 118 -6.45 15.39 -7.19
N ASP A 119 -7.38 14.64 -7.78
CA ASP A 119 -7.35 14.20 -9.19
C ASP A 119 -7.50 15.36 -10.20
N ILE A 120 -7.78 16.58 -9.73
CA ILE A 120 -8.14 17.75 -10.56
C ILE A 120 -7.09 18.88 -10.45
N GLY A 121 -6.00 18.69 -9.69
CA GLY A 121 -5.04 19.76 -9.40
C GLY A 121 -5.68 20.86 -8.56
N GLY A 122 -5.97 20.56 -7.29
CA GLY A 122 -6.98 21.26 -6.50
C GLY A 122 -6.78 22.77 -6.27
N GLU A 123 -7.56 23.58 -7.00
CA GLU A 123 -7.94 24.95 -6.61
C GLU A 123 -8.45 24.94 -5.15
N SER A 124 -7.61 25.33 -4.19
CA SER A 124 -8.05 25.60 -2.81
C SER A 124 -8.77 26.94 -2.74
N ARG A 125 -10.01 26.96 -3.22
CA ARG A 125 -10.82 28.15 -3.45
C ARG A 125 -11.61 28.57 -2.20
N ALA A 126 -10.98 29.38 -1.35
CA ALA A 126 -11.59 30.03 -0.18
C ALA A 126 -11.15 31.50 -0.04
#